data_AF-A0A9N9NVC4-F1
#
_entry.id   AF-A0A9N9NVC4-F1
#
_cell.length_a   1.000
_cell.length_b   1.000
_cell.length_c   1.000
_cell.angle_alpha   90.00
_cell.angle_beta   90.00
_cell.angle_gamma   90.00
#
_symmetry.space_group_name_H-M   'P 1'
#
loop_
_entity.id
_entity.type
_entity.pdbx_description
1 polymer ?
#
loop_
_entity_poly.entity_id
_entity_poly.type
_entity_poly.pdbx_seq_one_letter_code
_entity_poly.pdbx_strand_id
1 'polypeptide(L)'
;MSLLHYTLLPPFPLETVFEILKHADNKTLLTCLVLNHKWFQTIAQILWRDPNFKSIKTIETLIAGLNSDEKLLFPYEPKNNGLWFHYPIFITEVSIDIVEGIKKWMLFNLGEINSVKFLKIMATLSIMILRTSQNLRRLVFGGSGLVLDDQLSELRDALFAAIENNRTLTSLSVMAFSHVLEINNTLTKLDVPGNYIGPNGVESLSYETLNPLVDVLKNTSTPH
;
A
#
# COMPACT_ATOMS: atom_id res chain seq x y z
N MET A 1 5.84 -41.96 -7.95
CA MET A 1 4.63 -41.12 -7.79
C MET A 1 4.52 -40.23 -9.02
N SER A 2 3.59 -40.58 -9.90
CA SER A 2 3.29 -39.94 -11.19
C SER A 2 2.19 -38.87 -11.07
N LEU A 3 2.06 -38.07 -12.14
CA LEU A 3 1.04 -37.03 -12.46
C LEU A 3 1.45 -35.62 -11.97
N LEU A 4 1.74 -34.63 -12.82
CA LEU A 4 0.98 -34.20 -14.01
C LEU A 4 1.90 -33.72 -15.15
N HIS A 5 1.69 -34.27 -16.35
CA HIS A 5 1.94 -33.55 -17.59
C HIS A 5 1.01 -32.32 -17.61
N TYR A 6 1.54 -31.12 -17.33
CA TYR A 6 0.83 -29.89 -17.63
C TYR A 6 0.93 -29.64 -19.14
N THR A 7 -0.10 -30.07 -19.84
CA THR A 7 -0.36 -29.73 -21.23
C THR A 7 -0.38 -28.21 -21.38
N LEU A 8 0.55 -27.71 -22.22
CA LEU A 8 0.52 -26.38 -22.80
C LEU A 8 -0.84 -26.18 -23.50
N LEU A 9 -1.76 -25.42 -22.89
CA LEU A 9 -2.86 -24.80 -23.64
C LEU A 9 -2.25 -23.90 -24.74
N PRO A 10 -2.94 -23.74 -25.88
CA PRO A 10 -2.44 -22.91 -26.96
C PRO A 10 -2.28 -21.46 -26.46
N PRO A 11 -1.24 -20.73 -26.93
CA PRO A 11 -1.12 -19.32 -26.65
C PRO A 11 -2.28 -18.63 -27.35
N PHE A 12 -3.35 -18.33 -26.62
CA PHE A 12 -4.39 -17.47 -27.14
C PHE A 12 -3.77 -16.13 -27.52
N PRO A 13 -4.14 -15.53 -28.66
CA PRO A 13 -3.79 -14.16 -28.98
C PRO A 13 -4.19 -13.22 -27.83
N LEU A 14 -3.36 -12.22 -27.55
CA LEU A 14 -3.56 -11.31 -26.41
C LEU A 14 -4.96 -10.65 -26.45
N GLU A 15 -5.42 -10.37 -27.67
CA GLU A 15 -6.72 -9.77 -27.99
C GLU A 15 -7.89 -10.65 -27.54
N THR A 16 -7.77 -11.97 -27.70
CA THR A 16 -8.79 -12.93 -27.25
C THR A 16 -8.85 -13.02 -25.74
N VAL A 17 -7.69 -12.94 -25.07
CA VAL A 17 -7.63 -12.90 -23.61
C VAL A 17 -8.29 -11.62 -23.09
N PHE A 18 -8.02 -10.46 -23.70
CA PHE A 18 -8.64 -9.20 -23.30
C PHE A 18 -10.18 -9.20 -23.44
N GLU A 19 -10.72 -9.75 -24.53
CA GLU A 19 -12.17 -9.84 -24.69
C GLU A 19 -12.82 -10.83 -23.70
N ILE A 20 -12.15 -11.94 -23.34
CA ILE A 20 -12.63 -12.83 -22.27
C ILE A 20 -12.67 -12.09 -20.92
N LEU A 21 -11.59 -11.35 -20.61
CA LEU A 21 -11.46 -10.62 -19.35
C LEU A 21 -12.49 -9.49 -19.22
N LYS A 22 -12.88 -8.85 -20.32
CA LYS A 22 -13.92 -7.81 -20.37
C LYS A 22 -15.27 -8.29 -19.87
N HIS A 23 -15.54 -9.59 -19.98
CA HIS A 23 -16.80 -10.22 -19.59
C HIS A 23 -16.68 -11.08 -18.32
N ALA A 24 -15.48 -11.22 -17.74
CA ALA A 24 -15.24 -12.02 -16.55
C ALA A 24 -15.42 -11.20 -15.27
N ASP A 25 -16.15 -11.74 -14.30
CA ASP A 25 -16.24 -11.16 -12.96
C ASP A 25 -15.09 -11.63 -12.06
N ASN A 26 -14.94 -11.02 -10.87
CA ASN A 26 -13.87 -11.38 -9.92
C ASN A 26 -13.85 -12.86 -9.55
N LYS A 27 -15.01 -13.53 -9.52
CA LYS A 27 -15.13 -14.95 -9.18
C LYS A 27 -14.61 -15.84 -10.32
N THR A 28 -14.93 -15.47 -11.56
CA THR A 28 -14.47 -16.13 -12.77
C THR A 28 -12.97 -15.94 -12.95
N LEU A 29 -12.46 -14.73 -12.72
CA LEU A 29 -11.03 -14.43 -12.71
C LEU A 29 -10.26 -15.28 -11.69
N LEU A 30 -10.80 -15.45 -10.47
CA LEU A 30 -10.21 -16.31 -9.45
C LEU A 30 -10.11 -17.77 -9.89
N THR A 31 -11.09 -18.24 -10.66
CA THR A 31 -11.11 -19.60 -11.19
C THR A 31 -10.09 -19.76 -12.32
N CYS A 32 -9.92 -18.72 -13.16
CA CYS A 32 -8.93 -18.70 -14.23
C CYS A 32 -7.47 -18.65 -13.73
N LEU A 33 -7.21 -18.09 -12.54
CA LEU A 33 -5.89 -18.14 -11.88
C LEU A 33 -5.38 -19.59 -11.72
N VAL A 34 -6.27 -20.55 -11.46
CA VAL A 34 -5.90 -21.96 -11.16
C VAL A 34 -5.50 -22.74 -12.42
N LEU A 35 -5.86 -22.26 -13.62
CA LEU A 35 -5.79 -23.05 -14.85
C LEU A 35 -4.46 -22.93 -15.62
N ASN A 36 -3.70 -21.84 -15.45
CA ASN A 36 -2.46 -21.62 -16.22
C ASN A 36 -1.58 -20.51 -15.62
N HIS A 37 -0.25 -20.70 -15.57
CA HIS A 37 0.71 -19.73 -15.07
C HIS A 37 0.69 -18.36 -15.78
N LYS A 38 0.40 -18.33 -17.09
CA LYS A 38 0.34 -17.10 -17.89
C LYS A 38 -0.95 -16.32 -17.69
N TRP A 39 -2.07 -17.04 -17.55
CA TRP A 39 -3.34 -16.48 -17.12
C TRP A 39 -3.22 -15.96 -15.69
N PHE A 40 -2.53 -16.71 -14.83
CA PHE A 40 -2.27 -16.32 -13.46
C PHE A 40 -1.56 -14.96 -13.40
N GLN A 41 -0.48 -14.74 -14.15
CA GLN A 41 0.26 -13.47 -14.14
C GLN A 41 -0.60 -12.29 -14.62
N THR A 42 -1.39 -12.49 -15.68
CA THR A 42 -2.26 -11.45 -16.26
C THR A 42 -3.43 -11.12 -15.33
N ILE A 43 -4.05 -12.12 -14.73
CA ILE A 43 -5.17 -11.94 -13.80
C ILE A 43 -4.69 -11.36 -12.47
N ALA A 44 -3.55 -11.81 -11.96
CA ALA A 44 -2.95 -11.26 -10.75
C ALA A 44 -2.70 -9.76 -10.93
N GLN A 45 -2.18 -9.32 -12.09
CA GLN A 45 -2.04 -7.90 -12.43
C GLN A 45 -3.36 -7.14 -12.33
N ILE A 46 -4.46 -7.69 -12.88
CA ILE A 46 -5.77 -7.04 -12.89
C ILE A 46 -6.36 -6.95 -11.48
N LEU A 47 -6.40 -8.07 -10.76
CA LEU A 47 -7.00 -8.15 -9.43
C LEU A 47 -6.22 -7.35 -8.39
N TRP A 48 -4.90 -7.23 -8.55
CA TRP A 48 -4.04 -6.50 -7.62
C TRP A 48 -3.72 -5.08 -8.04
N ARG A 49 -4.27 -4.61 -9.17
CA ARG A 49 -4.19 -3.20 -9.56
C ARG A 49 -4.93 -2.30 -8.57
N ASP A 50 -6.11 -2.76 -8.15
CA ASP A 50 -7.01 -2.14 -7.18
C ASP A 50 -7.59 -3.25 -6.27
N PRO A 51 -6.78 -3.79 -5.34
CA PRO A 51 -7.21 -4.91 -4.54
C PRO A 51 -8.28 -4.46 -3.53
N ASN A 52 -9.17 -5.38 -3.16
CA ASN A 52 -10.15 -5.11 -2.10
C ASN A 52 -9.46 -4.99 -0.74
N PHE A 53 -9.07 -3.78 -0.36
CA PHE A 53 -8.36 -3.51 0.88
C PHE A 53 -9.21 -3.73 2.14
N LYS A 54 -10.55 -3.83 2.04
CA LYS A 54 -11.42 -4.19 3.19
C LYS A 54 -11.35 -5.67 3.55
N SER A 55 -10.77 -6.50 2.68
CA SER A 55 -10.71 -7.95 2.88
C SER A 55 -9.54 -8.33 3.80
N ILE A 56 -9.85 -9.13 4.83
CA ILE A 56 -8.84 -9.73 5.72
C ILE A 56 -7.81 -10.52 4.91
N LYS A 57 -8.22 -11.21 3.83
CA LYS A 57 -7.33 -11.99 2.96
C LYS A 57 -6.35 -11.13 2.18
N THR A 58 -6.77 -9.93 1.78
CA THR A 58 -5.86 -8.96 1.15
C THR A 58 -4.79 -8.54 2.15
N ILE A 59 -5.18 -8.19 3.39
CA ILE A 59 -4.23 -7.80 4.45
C ILE A 59 -3.28 -8.95 4.80
N GLU A 60 -3.77 -10.18 4.96
CA GLU A 60 -2.93 -11.36 5.19
C GLU A 60 -1.90 -11.55 4.07
N THR A 61 -2.33 -11.35 2.82
CA THR A 61 -1.44 -11.49 1.66
C THR A 61 -0.37 -10.38 1.64
N LEU A 62 -0.73 -9.14 1.99
CA LEU A 62 0.24 -8.06 2.13
C LEU A 62 1.26 -8.36 3.25
N ILE A 63 0.80 -8.84 4.42
CA ILE A 63 1.66 -9.23 5.55
C ILE A 63 2.59 -10.40 5.17
N ALA A 64 2.12 -11.35 4.35
CA ALA A 64 2.97 -12.42 3.85
C ALA A 64 4.09 -11.91 2.90
N GLY A 65 3.93 -10.70 2.34
CA GLY A 65 4.90 -10.05 1.46
C GLY A 65 6.00 -9.26 2.15
N LEU A 66 5.99 -9.17 3.48
CA LEU A 66 7.04 -8.50 4.25
C LEU A 66 8.39 -9.22 4.08
N ASN A 67 9.46 -8.45 3.90
CA ASN A 67 10.84 -8.96 3.88
C ASN A 67 11.36 -9.22 5.32
N SER A 68 12.62 -9.63 5.46
CA SER A 68 13.22 -9.88 6.79
C SER A 68 13.18 -8.66 7.70
N ASP A 69 13.51 -7.49 7.16
CA ASP A 69 13.71 -6.27 7.95
C ASP A 69 12.35 -5.68 8.36
N GLU A 70 11.39 -5.69 7.45
CA GLU A 70 10.01 -5.29 7.71
C GLU A 70 9.33 -6.22 8.73
N LYS A 71 9.67 -7.51 8.74
CA LYS A 71 9.18 -8.44 9.76
C LYS A 71 9.67 -8.11 11.16
N LEU A 72 10.87 -7.53 11.31
CA LEU A 72 11.37 -7.05 12.61
C LEU A 72 10.60 -5.83 13.11
N LEU A 73 10.15 -4.97 12.18
CA LEU A 73 9.33 -3.79 12.48
C LEU A 73 7.87 -4.15 12.73
N PHE A 74 7.40 -5.27 12.20
CA PHE A 74 6.03 -5.74 12.34
C PHE A 74 5.76 -6.19 13.79
N PRO A 75 4.62 -5.79 14.41
CA PRO A 75 4.37 -6.02 15.83
C PRO A 75 4.06 -7.49 16.21
N TYR A 76 4.14 -8.43 15.26
CA TYR A 76 3.79 -9.84 15.45
C TYR A 76 4.68 -10.74 14.60
N GLU A 77 4.76 -12.03 14.94
CA GLU A 77 5.32 -13.02 14.02
C GLU A 77 4.27 -13.39 12.95
N PRO A 78 4.48 -13.03 11.67
CA PRO A 78 3.53 -13.40 10.63
C PRO A 78 3.59 -14.91 10.41
N LYS A 79 2.42 -15.56 10.30
CA LYS A 79 2.32 -16.97 9.90
C LYS A 79 2.92 -17.12 8.50
N ASN A 80 4.12 -17.66 8.45
CA ASN A 80 4.98 -17.62 7.27
C ASN A 80 4.53 -18.67 6.27
N ASN A 81 3.59 -18.31 5.38
CA ASN A 81 3.18 -19.19 4.29
C ASN A 81 3.92 -18.90 2.97
N GLY A 82 4.76 -17.86 2.94
CA GLY A 82 5.40 -17.38 1.71
C GLY A 82 4.37 -16.87 0.70
N LEU A 83 4.76 -15.88 -0.09
CA LEU A 83 3.97 -15.51 -1.25
C LEU A 83 4.32 -16.41 -2.41
N TRP A 84 3.32 -16.99 -3.06
CA TRP A 84 3.52 -17.67 -4.34
C TRP A 84 3.88 -16.68 -5.45
N PHE A 85 3.44 -15.41 -5.29
CA PHE A 85 3.68 -14.33 -6.25
C PHE A 85 3.82 -12.98 -5.54
N HIS A 86 4.63 -12.10 -6.10
CA HIS A 86 4.83 -10.74 -5.58
C HIS A 86 3.68 -9.80 -5.94
N TYR A 87 2.46 -10.12 -5.50
CA TYR A 87 1.24 -9.34 -5.80
C TYR A 87 1.34 -7.83 -5.56
N PRO A 88 2.02 -7.34 -4.49
CA PRO A 88 2.12 -5.90 -4.23
C PRO A 88 2.73 -5.08 -5.36
N ILE A 89 3.52 -5.70 -6.26
CA ILE A 89 4.12 -5.02 -7.42
C ILE A 89 3.09 -4.39 -8.36
N PHE A 90 1.86 -4.92 -8.36
CA PHE A 90 0.79 -4.49 -9.26
C PHE A 90 -0.08 -3.37 -8.68
N ILE A 91 0.04 -3.06 -7.39
CA ILE A 91 -0.79 -2.06 -6.71
C ILE A 91 -0.51 -0.68 -7.30
N THR A 92 -1.55 -0.05 -7.83
CA THR A 92 -1.44 1.31 -8.40
C THR A 92 -1.94 2.40 -7.46
N GLU A 93 -2.86 2.03 -6.57
CA GLU A 93 -3.47 2.93 -5.61
C GLU A 93 -3.77 2.18 -4.31
N VAL A 94 -3.52 2.84 -3.19
CA VAL A 94 -3.99 2.40 -1.87
C VAL A 94 -4.95 3.47 -1.37
N SER A 95 -6.17 3.07 -1.05
CA SER A 95 -7.21 3.97 -0.54
C SER A 95 -7.38 3.83 0.97
N ILE A 96 -8.20 4.72 1.56
CA ILE A 96 -8.58 4.68 2.98
C ILE A 96 -9.13 3.33 3.43
N ASP A 97 -9.65 2.51 2.52
CA ASP A 97 -10.26 1.22 2.82
C ASP A 97 -9.28 0.22 3.47
N ILE A 98 -7.97 0.42 3.31
CA ILE A 98 -6.95 -0.40 3.97
C ILE A 98 -6.98 -0.24 5.50
N VAL A 99 -7.36 0.95 6.01
CA VAL A 99 -7.55 1.20 7.45
C VAL A 99 -8.62 0.25 7.99
N GLU A 100 -9.73 0.13 7.28
CA GLU A 100 -10.83 -0.75 7.67
C GLU A 100 -10.44 -2.23 7.55
N GLY A 101 -9.69 -2.60 6.51
CA GLY A 101 -9.13 -3.93 6.35
C GLY A 101 -8.23 -4.34 7.50
N ILE A 102 -7.31 -3.46 7.90
CA ILE A 102 -6.38 -3.70 9.01
C ILE A 102 -7.14 -3.83 10.32
N LYS A 103 -8.13 -2.96 10.60
CA LYS A 103 -8.97 -3.08 11.79
C LYS A 103 -9.69 -4.43 11.85
N LYS A 104 -10.30 -4.86 10.74
CA LYS A 104 -10.95 -6.18 10.65
C LYS A 104 -9.96 -7.32 10.85
N TRP A 105 -8.79 -7.24 10.24
CA TRP A 105 -7.74 -8.24 10.39
C TRP A 105 -7.25 -8.34 11.84
N MET A 106 -7.05 -7.21 12.52
CA MET A 106 -6.65 -7.16 13.92
C MET A 106 -7.72 -7.75 14.84
N LEU A 107 -8.98 -7.33 14.70
CA LEU A 107 -10.07 -7.89 15.49
C LEU A 107 -10.19 -9.40 15.29
N PHE A 108 -10.05 -9.89 14.05
CA PHE A 108 -10.15 -11.31 13.74
C PHE A 108 -8.98 -12.15 14.29
N ASN A 109 -7.73 -11.66 14.18
CA ASN A 109 -6.55 -12.43 14.55
C ASN A 109 -6.08 -12.19 16.00
N LEU A 110 -6.43 -11.05 16.59
CA LEU A 110 -5.89 -10.58 17.87
C LEU A 110 -6.98 -10.32 18.91
N GLY A 111 -8.24 -10.19 18.50
CA GLY A 111 -9.36 -9.88 19.38
C GLY A 111 -9.44 -8.43 19.87
N GLU A 112 -8.45 -7.60 19.56
CA GLU A 112 -8.36 -6.20 20.01
C GLU A 112 -7.75 -5.28 18.94
N ILE A 113 -8.03 -3.97 19.06
CA ILE A 113 -7.34 -2.92 18.31
C ILE A 113 -6.53 -2.10 19.30
N ASN A 114 -5.22 -2.32 19.34
CA ASN A 114 -4.28 -1.47 20.05
C ASN A 114 -3.73 -0.40 19.09
N SER A 115 -3.82 0.88 19.46
CA SER A 115 -3.44 2.01 18.60
C SER A 115 -1.98 1.96 18.15
N VAL A 116 -1.05 1.63 19.05
CA VAL A 116 0.37 1.51 18.74
C VAL A 116 0.62 0.34 17.78
N LYS A 117 0.02 -0.83 18.04
CA LYS A 117 0.18 -1.99 17.15
C LYS A 117 -0.46 -1.74 15.77
N PHE A 118 -1.61 -1.07 15.74
CA PHE A 118 -2.28 -0.64 14.51
C PHE A 118 -1.37 0.25 13.66
N LEU A 119 -0.71 1.22 14.30
CA LEU A 119 0.28 2.10 13.66
C LEU A 119 1.46 1.36 13.07
N LYS A 120 2.06 0.44 13.84
CA LYS A 120 3.18 -0.35 13.36
C LYS A 120 2.77 -1.16 12.13
N ILE A 121 1.60 -1.82 12.15
CA ILE A 121 1.07 -2.53 10.98
C ILE A 121 0.93 -1.60 9.77
N MET A 122 0.29 -0.45 9.96
CA MET A 122 0.08 0.54 8.89
C MET A 122 1.40 1.01 8.28
N ALA A 123 2.36 1.40 9.12
CA ALA A 123 3.67 1.88 8.67
C ALA A 123 4.45 0.77 7.94
N THR A 124 4.51 -0.44 8.49
CA THR A 124 5.20 -1.57 7.85
C THR A 124 4.57 -1.95 6.50
N LEU A 125 3.23 -1.94 6.40
CA LEU A 125 2.55 -2.19 5.13
C LEU A 125 2.81 -1.05 4.12
N SER A 126 2.88 0.19 4.58
CA SER A 126 3.25 1.35 3.75
C SER A 126 4.66 1.18 3.17
N ILE A 127 5.64 0.88 4.03
CA ILE A 127 7.04 0.61 3.66
C ILE A 127 7.10 -0.49 2.61
N MET A 128 6.43 -1.62 2.87
CA MET A 128 6.43 -2.74 1.94
C MET A 128 5.80 -2.37 0.60
N ILE A 129 4.66 -1.69 0.58
CA ILE A 129 4.00 -1.28 -0.67
C ILE A 129 4.86 -0.27 -1.45
N LEU A 130 5.47 0.69 -0.77
CA LEU A 130 6.37 1.68 -1.39
C LEU A 130 7.61 1.03 -1.98
N ARG A 131 8.20 0.04 -1.30
CA ARG A 131 9.36 -0.70 -1.77
C ARG A 131 9.02 -1.61 -2.95
N THR A 132 7.87 -2.29 -2.90
CA THR A 132 7.55 -3.37 -3.85
C THR A 132 6.81 -2.87 -5.09
N SER A 133 5.97 -1.85 -4.95
CA SER A 133 5.16 -1.40 -6.07
C SER A 133 5.97 -0.55 -7.03
N GLN A 134 5.99 -0.99 -8.29
CA GLN A 134 6.61 -0.28 -9.40
C GLN A 134 5.61 0.63 -10.13
N ASN A 135 4.34 0.63 -9.72
CA ASN A 135 3.28 1.37 -10.39
C ASN A 135 2.42 2.19 -9.41
N LEU A 136 2.81 2.28 -8.14
CA LEU A 136 2.08 3.01 -7.11
C LEU A 136 2.10 4.49 -7.45
N ARG A 137 0.91 5.06 -7.69
CA ARG A 137 0.73 6.47 -7.97
C ARG A 137 0.19 7.23 -6.78
N ARG A 138 -0.66 6.56 -5.99
CA ARG A 138 -1.37 7.16 -4.86
C ARG A 138 -1.33 6.23 -3.65
N LEU A 139 -0.95 6.78 -2.50
CA LEU A 139 -0.94 6.08 -1.22
C LEU A 139 -1.73 6.90 -0.20
N VAL A 140 -2.94 6.44 0.16
CA VAL A 140 -3.85 7.11 1.09
C VAL A 140 -4.08 6.27 2.33
N PHE A 141 -3.64 6.78 3.47
CA PHE A 141 -3.91 6.26 4.80
C PHE A 141 -4.52 7.38 5.64
N GLY A 142 -5.84 7.54 5.60
CA GLY A 142 -6.50 8.59 6.37
C GLY A 142 -6.63 8.28 7.87
N GLY A 143 -6.69 9.35 8.65
CA GLY A 143 -6.93 9.34 10.08
C GLY A 143 -6.38 10.61 10.73
N SER A 144 -6.81 10.87 11.96
CA SER A 144 -6.42 12.03 12.76
C SER A 144 -5.06 11.81 13.45
N GLY A 145 -4.07 12.63 13.06
CA GLY A 145 -2.88 13.03 13.82
C GLY A 145 -2.16 11.95 14.65
N LEU A 146 -1.15 11.30 14.08
CA LEU A 146 -0.29 10.36 14.80
C LEU A 146 1.17 10.75 14.63
N VAL A 147 1.72 11.55 15.54
CA VAL A 147 3.15 11.87 15.55
C VAL A 147 3.93 10.57 15.79
N LEU A 148 4.76 10.13 14.83
CA LEU A 148 5.79 9.12 15.10
C LEU A 148 6.84 9.77 15.99
N ASP A 149 6.61 9.67 17.30
CA ASP A 149 7.53 10.13 18.33
C ASP A 149 8.78 9.23 18.38
N ASP A 150 9.69 9.54 19.32
CA ASP A 150 10.97 8.83 19.45
C ASP A 150 10.81 7.30 19.59
N GLN A 151 9.66 6.80 20.09
CA GLN A 151 9.41 5.36 20.24
C GLN A 151 9.22 4.62 18.92
N LEU A 152 8.94 5.36 17.82
CA LEU A 152 8.73 4.81 16.48
C LEU A 152 9.71 5.40 15.45
N SER A 153 10.84 5.92 15.91
CA SER A 153 11.90 6.51 15.08
C SER A 153 12.40 5.57 13.98
N GLU A 154 12.62 4.29 14.28
CA GLU A 154 13.04 3.29 13.27
C GLU A 154 12.02 3.12 12.14
N LEU A 155 10.72 3.12 12.47
CA LEU A 155 9.64 3.04 11.49
C LEU A 155 9.54 4.30 10.65
N ARG A 156 9.73 5.46 11.29
CA ARG A 156 9.79 6.76 10.62
C ARG A 156 10.91 6.77 9.59
N ASP A 157 12.12 6.40 9.99
CA ASP A 157 13.30 6.45 9.14
C ASP A 157 13.20 5.43 7.98
N ALA A 158 12.69 4.23 8.24
CA ALA A 158 12.43 3.24 7.20
C ALA A 158 11.36 3.71 6.19
N LEU A 159 10.32 4.40 6.66
CA LEU A 159 9.29 4.95 5.80
C LEU A 159 9.79 6.12 4.96
N PHE A 160 10.61 7.02 5.53
CA PHE A 160 11.29 8.07 4.76
C PHE A 160 12.11 7.46 3.63
N ALA A 161 12.98 6.49 3.97
CA ALA A 161 13.79 5.80 2.97
C ALA A 161 12.93 5.13 1.88
N ALA A 162 11.80 4.52 2.25
CA ALA A 162 10.89 3.90 1.28
C ALA A 162 10.23 4.93 0.35
N ILE A 163 9.83 6.09 0.89
CA ILE A 163 9.25 7.19 0.11
C ILE A 163 10.29 7.78 -0.85
N GLU A 164 11.52 8.05 -0.39
CA GLU A 164 12.61 8.59 -1.20
C GLU A 164 12.97 7.69 -2.39
N ASN A 165 12.98 6.38 -2.15
CA ASN A 165 13.31 5.38 -3.15
C ASN A 165 12.15 5.10 -4.12
N ASN A 166 10.91 5.47 -3.78
CA ASN A 166 9.78 5.29 -4.69
C ASN A 166 9.76 6.38 -5.78
N ARG A 167 9.81 5.94 -7.04
CA ARG A 167 9.89 6.82 -8.22
C ARG A 167 8.56 7.01 -8.96
N THR A 168 7.50 6.36 -8.50
CA THR A 168 6.19 6.38 -9.18
C THR A 168 5.11 7.10 -8.39
N LEU A 169 5.32 7.28 -7.10
CA LEU A 169 4.40 7.91 -6.18
C LEU A 169 4.23 9.39 -6.53
N THR A 170 3.02 9.76 -6.92
CA THR A 170 2.64 11.13 -7.29
C THR A 170 1.79 11.81 -6.23
N SER A 171 1.09 11.02 -5.42
CA SER A 171 0.15 11.48 -4.39
C SER A 171 0.34 10.68 -3.11
N LEU A 172 0.56 11.38 -2.00
CA LEU A 172 0.73 10.78 -0.68
C LEU A 172 -0.23 11.46 0.30
N SER A 173 -0.95 10.66 1.09
CA SER A 173 -1.63 11.14 2.29
C SER A 173 -1.35 10.14 3.41
N VAL A 174 -0.17 10.29 4.03
CA VAL A 174 0.19 9.49 5.19
C VAL A 174 0.09 10.41 6.41
N MET A 175 -0.59 9.93 7.45
CA MET A 175 -0.64 10.59 8.74
C MET A 175 0.78 10.89 9.22
N ALA A 176 1.04 12.18 9.46
CA ALA A 176 2.16 12.75 10.19
C ALA A 176 3.54 12.53 9.61
N PHE A 177 3.91 13.38 8.64
CA PHE A 177 5.31 13.70 8.44
C PHE A 177 5.44 15.17 8.04
N SER A 178 5.59 16.06 9.02
CA SER A 178 6.06 17.42 8.74
C SER A 178 7.40 17.42 8.00
N HIS A 179 8.22 16.37 8.16
CA HIS A 179 9.54 16.22 7.53
C HIS A 179 9.59 15.38 6.22
N VAL A 180 8.51 14.76 5.72
CA VAL A 180 8.57 13.92 4.46
C VAL A 180 8.84 14.78 3.22
N LEU A 181 8.54 16.07 3.28
CA LEU A 181 8.32 16.87 2.08
C LEU A 181 9.59 17.44 1.44
N GLU A 182 10.77 17.23 2.03
CA GLU A 182 12.02 17.75 1.47
C GLU A 182 12.64 16.85 0.37
N ILE A 183 12.24 15.58 0.24
CA ILE A 183 13.16 14.57 -0.35
C ILE A 183 12.62 13.83 -1.58
N ASN A 184 11.31 13.82 -1.84
CA ASN A 184 10.75 13.13 -3.01
C ASN A 184 10.48 14.09 -4.19
N ASN A 185 11.32 14.02 -5.23
CA ASN A 185 11.23 14.85 -6.43
C ASN A 185 10.11 14.45 -7.41
N THR A 186 9.34 13.39 -7.11
CA THR A 186 8.23 12.89 -7.94
C THR A 186 6.84 13.18 -7.36
N LEU A 187 6.76 13.57 -6.08
CA LEU A 187 5.52 14.01 -5.45
C LEU A 187 5.04 15.31 -6.10
N THR A 188 3.84 15.25 -6.69
CA THR A 188 3.20 16.42 -7.33
C THR A 188 1.97 16.88 -6.58
N LYS A 189 1.44 16.04 -5.68
CA LYS A 189 0.27 16.33 -4.84
C LYS A 189 0.49 15.78 -3.43
N LEU A 190 0.26 16.61 -2.44
CA LEU A 190 0.15 16.22 -1.04
C LEU A 190 -1.29 16.49 -0.58
N ASP A 191 -2.00 15.45 -0.19
CA ASP A 191 -3.37 15.58 0.30
C ASP A 191 -3.33 15.62 1.83
N VAL A 192 -3.49 16.83 2.39
CA VAL A 192 -3.49 17.11 3.83
C VAL A 192 -4.87 17.30 4.53
N PRO A 193 -6.04 17.35 3.86
CA PRO A 193 -7.30 17.63 4.53
C PRO A 193 -7.70 16.49 5.49
N GLY A 194 -8.13 16.87 6.69
CA GLY A 194 -8.51 15.92 7.76
C GLY A 194 -7.37 15.50 8.71
N ASN A 195 -6.16 16.02 8.52
CA ASN A 195 -5.00 15.63 9.35
C ASN A 195 -4.87 16.37 10.70
N TYR A 196 -5.84 17.22 11.08
CA TYR A 196 -5.76 18.07 12.30
C TYR A 196 -4.38 18.70 12.49
N ILE A 197 -3.78 19.16 11.39
CA ILE A 197 -2.50 19.86 11.44
C ILE A 197 -2.81 21.21 12.08
N GLY A 198 -2.62 21.29 13.40
CA GLY A 198 -2.79 22.53 14.15
C GLY A 198 -1.84 23.62 13.63
N PRO A 199 -1.98 24.86 14.13
CA PRO A 199 -1.17 26.01 13.68
C PRO A 199 0.34 25.70 13.64
N ASN A 200 0.84 24.96 14.63
CA ASN A 200 2.26 24.58 14.75
C ASN A 200 2.73 23.59 13.65
N GLY A 201 1.83 22.74 13.15
CA GLY A 201 2.15 21.81 12.07
C GLY A 201 2.22 22.51 10.72
N VAL A 202 1.41 23.55 10.50
CA VAL A 202 1.51 24.43 9.34
C VAL A 202 2.81 25.25 9.40
N GLU A 203 3.18 25.73 10.59
CA GLU A 203 4.43 26.48 10.81
C GLU A 203 5.67 25.61 10.55
N SER A 204 5.65 24.35 11.00
CA SER A 204 6.72 23.38 10.75
C SER A 204 6.87 23.04 9.26
N LEU A 205 5.75 22.96 8.53
CA LEU A 205 5.74 22.80 7.06
C LEU A 205 6.23 24.05 6.32
N SER A 206 6.13 25.24 6.94
CA SER A 206 6.51 26.52 6.31
C SER A 206 7.98 26.91 6.52
N TYR A 207 8.61 26.40 7.58
CA TYR A 207 10.01 26.70 7.93
C TYR A 207 11.01 25.82 7.15
N GLU A 208 10.60 24.64 6.69
CA GLU A 208 11.39 23.71 5.88
C GLU A 208 11.09 23.95 4.38
N THR A 209 12.11 24.37 3.63
CA THR A 209 12.08 25.01 2.31
C THR A 209 11.32 24.24 1.20
N LEU A 210 10.00 24.44 1.08
CA LEU A 210 9.12 23.81 0.08
C LEU A 210 8.99 24.58 -1.25
N ASN A 211 10.02 24.61 -2.09
CA ASN A 211 9.95 25.43 -3.32
C ASN A 211 8.96 24.96 -4.43
N PRO A 212 8.59 23.67 -4.59
CA PRO A 212 7.54 23.27 -5.55
C PRO A 212 6.14 23.05 -4.96
N LEU A 213 6.04 22.77 -3.65
CA LEU A 213 4.80 22.32 -2.98
C LEU A 213 4.03 23.46 -2.27
N VAL A 214 4.67 24.62 -2.04
CA VAL A 214 4.04 25.80 -1.39
C VAL A 214 2.79 26.28 -2.13
N ASP A 215 2.79 26.26 -3.47
CA ASP A 215 1.65 26.72 -4.27
C ASP A 215 0.48 25.72 -4.22
N VAL A 216 0.74 24.44 -3.97
CA VAL A 216 -0.30 23.41 -3.80
C VAL A 216 -0.93 23.52 -2.40
N LEU A 217 -0.14 23.79 -1.36
CA LEU A 217 -0.59 23.91 0.02
C LEU A 217 -1.40 25.19 0.31
N LYS A 218 -1.05 26.30 -0.35
CA LYS A 218 -1.79 27.56 -0.25
C LYS A 218 -3.23 27.47 -0.79
N ASN A 219 -3.50 26.54 -1.70
CA ASN A 219 -4.81 26.38 -2.36
C ASN A 219 -5.75 25.37 -1.65
N THR A 220 -5.25 24.57 -0.72
CA THR A 220 -6.05 23.56 0.02
C THR A 220 -6.42 23.99 1.43
N SER A 221 -5.80 25.06 1.93
CA SER A 221 -6.10 25.68 3.22
C SER A 221 -7.30 26.61 3.11
N THR A 222 -8.52 26.06 3.02
CA THR A 222 -9.73 26.86 3.26
C THR A 222 -10.01 26.89 4.77
N PRO A 223 -10.23 28.07 5.37
CA PRO A 223 -10.53 28.16 6.79
C PRO A 223 -11.94 27.62 7.04
N HIS A 224 -12.05 26.62 7.91
CA HIS A 224 -13.29 26.27 8.60
C HIS A 224 -13.19 26.70 10.05
#